data_AF-A0A538HAM7-F1
#
_entry.id   AF-A0A538HAM7-F1
#
_cell.length_a   1.000
_cell.length_b   1.000
_cell.length_c   1.000
_cell.angle_alpha   90.00
_cell.angle_beta   90.00
_cell.angle_gamma   90.00
#
_symmetry.space_group_name_H-M   'P 1'
#
loop_
_entity.id
_entity.type
_entity.pdbx_description
1 polymer ?
#
loop_
_entity_poly.entity_id
_entity_poly.type
_entity_poly.pdbx_seq_one_letter_code
_entity_poly.pdbx_strand_id
1 'polypeptide(L)'
;MRKAVGIVLWWAVLLGLWQLYVGQTTKQTTIAGVVSAGLAVGAGALLARLGLYRFGLDPRRLGRAAALPWNVVRDFAVVTLAVTRGRPGGAFREVDVAARSAGDRALVGLLGSIAPNAYVVDVDRDRGAALVHELDPKRSRSRPL
;
A
#
# COMPACT_ATOMS: atom_id res chain seq x y z
N MET A 1 -21.23 6.36 17.44
CA MET A 1 -20.03 7.21 17.67
C MET A 1 -18.82 6.78 16.83
N ARG A 2 -18.30 5.55 16.93
CA ARG A 2 -17.07 5.10 16.21
C ARG A 2 -17.08 5.33 14.68
N LYS A 3 -18.22 5.14 14.01
CA LYS A 3 -18.36 5.39 12.55
C LYS A 3 -18.31 6.89 12.21
N ALA A 4 -18.95 7.74 13.00
CA ALA A 4 -18.95 9.19 12.78
C ALA A 4 -17.54 9.78 12.97
N VAL A 5 -16.83 9.31 14.00
CA VAL A 5 -15.41 9.68 14.22
C VAL A 5 -14.56 9.26 13.02
N GLY A 6 -14.74 8.05 12.50
CA GLY A 6 -14.02 7.59 11.30
C GLY A 6 -14.31 8.43 10.05
N ILE A 7 -15.55 8.86 9.85
CA ILE A 7 -15.96 9.75 8.74
C ILE A 7 -15.24 11.11 8.87
N VAL A 8 -15.26 11.72 10.07
CA VAL A 8 -14.62 13.01 10.31
C VAL A 8 -13.10 12.91 10.16
N LEU A 9 -12.48 11.85 10.67
CA LEU A 9 -11.05 11.60 10.50
C LEU A 9 -10.67 11.50 9.02
N TRP A 10 -11.41 10.71 8.23
CA TRP A 10 -11.15 10.60 6.80
C TRP A 10 -11.36 11.91 6.06
N TRP A 11 -12.39 12.67 6.43
CA TRP A 11 -12.61 13.99 5.86
C TRP A 11 -11.43 14.94 6.14
N ALA A 12 -10.93 14.95 7.37
CA ALA A 12 -9.77 15.74 7.76
C ALA A 12 -8.50 15.30 7.01
N VAL A 13 -8.28 13.98 6.83
CA VAL A 13 -7.15 13.45 6.06
C VAL A 13 -7.24 13.87 4.59
N LEU A 14 -8.40 13.75 3.96
CA LEU A 14 -8.59 14.14 2.55
C LEU A 14 -8.44 15.66 2.36
N LEU A 15 -8.94 16.45 3.30
CA LEU A 15 -8.74 17.90 3.28
C LEU A 15 -7.26 18.25 3.44
N GLY A 16 -6.55 17.61 4.37
CA GLY A 16 -5.11 17.79 4.52
C GLY A 16 -4.33 17.41 3.26
N LEU A 17 -4.70 16.29 2.63
CA LEU A 17 -4.12 15.86 1.36
C LEU A 17 -4.40 16.85 0.23
N TRP A 18 -5.61 17.40 0.16
CA TRP A 18 -5.96 18.45 -0.79
C TRP A 18 -5.08 19.69 -0.63
N GLN A 19 -4.88 20.16 0.61
CA GLN A 19 -4.02 21.32 0.87
C GLN A 19 -2.58 21.05 0.49
N LEU A 20 -2.07 19.86 0.78
CA LEU A 20 -0.74 19.43 0.37
C LEU A 20 -0.59 19.38 -1.15
N TYR A 21 -1.63 18.89 -1.85
CA TYR A 21 -1.65 18.76 -3.30
C TYR A 21 -1.71 20.13 -4.00
N VAL A 22 -2.59 21.02 -3.56
CA VAL A 22 -2.78 22.34 -4.17
C VAL A 22 -1.63 23.29 -3.82
N GLY A 23 -1.02 23.13 -2.64
CA GLY A 23 0.13 23.94 -2.17
C GLY A 23 -0.18 25.41 -1.87
N GLN A 24 -1.40 25.88 -2.18
CA GLN A 24 -1.87 27.24 -1.94
C GLN A 24 -3.09 27.25 -1.00
N THR A 25 -2.98 28.00 0.09
CA THR A 25 -4.04 28.15 1.11
C THR A 25 -4.80 29.46 0.93
N THR A 26 -5.48 29.62 -0.21
CA THR A 26 -6.43 30.71 -0.39
C THR A 26 -7.80 30.32 0.18
N LYS A 27 -8.67 31.30 0.42
CA LYS A 27 -10.05 31.03 0.87
C LYS A 27 -10.80 30.15 -0.14
N GLN A 28 -10.61 30.42 -1.44
CA GLN A 28 -11.27 29.68 -2.52
C GLN A 28 -10.79 28.23 -2.59
N THR A 29 -9.48 27.98 -2.54
CA THR A 29 -8.93 26.61 -2.57
C THR A 29 -9.33 25.82 -1.33
N THR A 30 -9.44 26.49 -0.19
CA THR A 30 -9.89 25.85 1.06
C THR A 30 -11.37 25.45 1.01
N ILE A 31 -12.24 26.32 0.52
CA ILE A 31 -13.67 25.99 0.35
C ILE A 31 -13.85 24.84 -0.64
N ALA A 32 -13.15 24.89 -1.78
CA ALA A 32 -13.18 23.81 -2.77
C ALA A 32 -12.71 22.47 -2.17
N GLY A 33 -11.65 22.49 -1.35
CA GLY A 33 -11.15 21.32 -0.64
C GLY A 33 -12.15 20.74 0.35
N VAL A 34 -12.80 21.60 1.15
CA VAL A 34 -13.83 21.20 2.12
C VAL A 34 -14.99 20.48 1.43
N VAL A 35 -15.49 21.05 0.32
CA VAL A 35 -16.59 20.48 -0.47
C VAL A 35 -16.16 19.17 -1.11
N SER A 36 -14.99 19.14 -1.76
CA SER A 36 -14.47 17.96 -2.46
C SER A 36 -14.20 16.80 -1.49
N ALA A 37 -13.59 17.07 -0.34
CA ALA A 37 -13.39 16.08 0.71
C ALA A 37 -14.71 15.56 1.27
N GLY A 38 -15.72 16.44 1.43
CA GLY A 38 -17.07 16.05 1.85
C GLY A 38 -17.72 15.09 0.86
N LEU A 39 -17.68 15.41 -0.43
CA LEU A 39 -18.20 14.56 -1.50
C LEU A 39 -17.47 13.21 -1.56
N ALA A 40 -16.14 13.22 -1.48
CA ALA A 40 -15.33 12.00 -1.51
C ALA A 40 -15.65 11.05 -0.34
N VAL A 41 -15.74 11.58 0.89
CA VAL A 41 -16.12 10.77 2.06
C VAL A 41 -17.57 10.29 1.95
N GLY A 42 -18.48 11.12 1.44
CA GLY A 42 -19.86 10.74 1.19
C GLY A 42 -19.98 9.58 0.20
N ALA A 43 -19.28 9.66 -0.92
CA ALA A 43 -19.20 8.60 -1.92
C ALA A 43 -18.59 7.32 -1.33
N GLY A 44 -17.47 7.42 -0.59
CA GLY A 44 -16.85 6.27 0.07
C GLY A 44 -17.78 5.60 1.08
N ALA A 45 -18.51 6.39 1.88
CA ALA A 45 -19.50 5.87 2.83
C ALA A 45 -20.68 5.18 2.12
N LEU A 46 -21.12 5.70 0.98
CA LEU A 46 -22.15 5.08 0.15
C LEU A 46 -21.67 3.74 -0.42
N LEU A 47 -20.48 3.69 -1.01
CA LEU A 47 -19.89 2.46 -1.54
C LEU A 47 -19.68 1.40 -0.46
N ALA A 48 -19.27 1.82 0.74
CA ALA A 48 -19.16 0.92 1.90
C ALA A 48 -20.52 0.35 2.34
N ARG A 49 -21.58 1.18 2.31
CA ARG A 49 -22.95 0.72 2.58
C ARG A 49 -23.49 -0.25 1.53
N LEU A 50 -23.13 -0.03 0.27
CA LEU A 50 -23.47 -0.92 -0.84
C LEU A 50 -22.67 -2.24 -0.84
N GLY A 51 -21.73 -2.42 0.09
CA GLY A 51 -20.86 -3.60 0.15
C GLY A 51 -19.80 -3.66 -0.95
N LEU A 52 -19.70 -2.62 -1.78
CA LEU A 52 -18.72 -2.49 -2.85
C LEU A 52 -17.32 -2.11 -2.33
N TYR A 53 -17.24 -1.65 -1.07
CA TYR A 53 -16.01 -1.24 -0.42
C TYR A 53 -15.78 -2.01 0.88
N ARG A 54 -14.88 -3.00 0.85
CA ARG A 54 -14.36 -3.73 2.04
C ARG A 54 -12.85 -3.50 2.15
N PHE A 55 -12.45 -2.27 2.43
CA PHE A 55 -11.07 -1.95 2.76
C PHE A 55 -10.90 -1.85 4.27
N GLY A 56 -10.10 -2.75 4.85
CA GLY A 56 -9.72 -2.71 6.26
C GLY A 56 -8.29 -2.22 6.41
N LEU A 57 -8.09 -1.04 6.98
CA LEU A 57 -6.76 -0.62 7.42
C LEU A 57 -6.39 -1.41 8.68
N ASP A 58 -5.53 -2.42 8.54
CA ASP A 58 -4.91 -3.10 9.66
C ASP A 58 -3.74 -2.24 10.18
N PRO A 59 -3.80 -1.71 11.42
CA PRO A 59 -2.71 -0.91 12.00
C PRO A 59 -1.37 -1.65 12.01
N ARG A 60 -1.39 -2.98 12.14
CA ARG A 60 -0.16 -3.80 12.11
C ARG A 60 0.50 -3.82 10.74
N ARG A 61 -0.28 -3.72 9.66
CA ARG A 61 0.24 -3.57 8.29
C ARG A 61 0.77 -2.16 8.07
N LEU A 62 0.11 -1.15 8.63
CA LEU A 62 0.58 0.23 8.56
C LEU A 62 1.93 0.43 9.26
N GLY A 63 2.10 -0.17 10.45
CA GLY A 63 3.39 -0.19 11.15
C GLY A 63 4.49 -0.90 10.36
N ARG A 64 4.15 -2.00 9.67
CA ARG A 64 5.07 -2.69 8.75
C ARG A 64 5.42 -1.84 7.52
N ALA A 65 4.47 -1.06 7.01
CA ALA A 65 4.69 -0.12 5.91
C ALA A 65 5.64 1.03 6.28
N ALA A 66 5.77 1.37 7.57
CA ALA A 66 6.71 2.41 8.01
C ALA A 66 8.18 2.04 7.74
N ALA A 67 8.51 0.74 7.62
CA ALA A 67 9.85 0.29 7.24
C ALA A 67 10.14 0.43 5.73
N LEU A 68 9.12 0.73 4.90
CA LEU A 68 9.25 0.75 3.44
C LEU A 68 10.29 1.73 2.90
N PRO A 69 10.41 2.99 3.39
CA PRO A 69 11.42 3.89 2.87
C PRO A 69 12.84 3.32 3.04
N TRP A 70 13.13 2.74 4.20
CA TRP A 70 14.42 2.10 4.45
C TRP A 70 14.64 0.88 3.57
N ASN A 71 13.60 0.07 3.39
CA ASN A 71 13.61 -1.10 2.53
C ASN A 71 13.91 -0.76 1.07
N VAL A 72 13.29 0.29 0.55
CA VAL A 72 13.51 0.77 -0.82
C VAL A 72 14.96 1.20 -1.01
N VAL A 73 15.51 2.00 -0.08
CA VAL A 73 16.91 2.45 -0.15
C VAL A 73 17.88 1.26 -0.08
N ARG A 74 17.66 0.34 0.86
CA ARG A 74 18.49 -0.86 1.01
C ARG A 74 18.45 -1.74 -0.24
N ASP A 75 17.27 -2.09 -0.70
CA ASP A 75 17.09 -3.02 -1.81
C ASP A 75 17.57 -2.36 -3.13
N PHE A 76 17.41 -1.03 -3.27
CA PHE A 76 18.04 -0.28 -4.35
C PHE A 76 19.57 -0.43 -4.38
N ALA A 77 20.24 -0.33 -3.23
CA ALA A 77 21.68 -0.54 -3.14
C ALA A 77 22.09 -1.99 -3.48
N VAL A 78 21.28 -2.97 -3.06
CA VAL A 78 21.49 -4.39 -3.40
C VAL A 78 21.41 -4.61 -4.91
N VAL A 79 20.33 -4.12 -5.55
CA VAL A 79 20.13 -4.28 -7.01
C VAL A 79 21.22 -3.55 -7.78
N THR A 80 21.57 -2.32 -7.38
CA THR A 80 22.65 -1.54 -8.02
C THR A 80 23.98 -2.28 -7.96
N LEU A 81 24.30 -2.90 -6.80
CA LEU A 81 25.53 -3.67 -6.63
C LEU A 81 25.49 -5.03 -7.36
N ALA A 82 24.30 -5.62 -7.52
CA ALA A 82 24.14 -6.83 -8.31
C ALA A 82 24.47 -6.56 -9.78
N VAL A 83 24.00 -5.44 -10.34
CA VAL A 83 24.30 -5.03 -11.72
C VAL A 83 25.82 -4.97 -11.99
N THR A 84 26.62 -4.48 -11.03
CA THR A 84 28.08 -4.40 -11.21
C THR A 84 28.81 -5.74 -11.08
N ARG A 85 28.16 -6.76 -10.49
CA ARG A 85 28.75 -8.09 -10.26
C ARG A 85 28.27 -9.15 -11.25
N GLY A 86 27.43 -8.79 -12.21
CA GLY A 86 26.81 -9.69 -13.18
C GLY A 86 25.39 -10.12 -12.80
N ARG A 87 24.74 -10.89 -13.67
CA ARG A 87 23.32 -11.23 -13.53
C ARG A 87 23.08 -12.19 -12.34
N PRO A 88 22.31 -11.79 -11.31
CA PRO A 88 21.95 -12.70 -10.23
C PRO A 88 20.99 -13.78 -10.75
N GLY A 89 21.01 -14.96 -10.11
CA GLY A 89 20.26 -16.14 -10.60
C GLY A 89 18.75 -16.00 -10.53
N GLY A 90 18.23 -15.09 -9.70
CA GLY A 90 16.80 -14.98 -9.41
C GLY A 90 16.21 -16.24 -8.76
N ALA A 91 15.05 -16.12 -8.11
CA ALA A 91 14.26 -17.27 -7.71
C ALA A 91 12.78 -16.92 -7.59
N PHE A 92 11.92 -17.90 -7.84
CA PHE A 92 10.52 -17.83 -7.46
C PHE A 92 10.33 -18.47 -6.10
N ARG A 93 9.55 -17.81 -5.24
CA ARG A 93 9.24 -18.28 -3.92
C ARG A 93 7.77 -18.08 -3.62
N GLU A 94 7.14 -19.12 -3.09
CA GLU A 94 5.81 -19.04 -2.53
C GLU A 94 5.91 -18.57 -1.07
N VAL A 95 5.08 -17.59 -0.71
CA VAL A 95 5.04 -17.10 0.66
C VAL A 95 3.61 -16.92 1.15
N ASP A 96 3.35 -17.41 2.36
CA ASP A 96 2.05 -17.31 3.01
C ASP A 96 1.65 -15.85 3.22
N VAL A 97 0.45 -15.50 2.76
CA VAL A 97 -0.12 -14.17 2.93
C VAL A 97 -1.56 -14.26 3.42
N ALA A 98 -1.86 -13.54 4.50
CA ALA A 98 -3.21 -13.45 5.03
C ALA A 98 -4.08 -12.47 4.20
N ALA A 99 -4.32 -12.77 2.92
CA ALA A 99 -4.98 -11.87 1.97
C ALA A 99 -6.40 -12.35 1.58
N ARG A 100 -7.37 -12.12 2.46
CA ARG A 100 -8.74 -12.67 2.30
C ARG A 100 -9.61 -11.84 1.36
N SER A 101 -9.47 -10.53 1.37
CA SER A 101 -10.23 -9.63 0.50
C SER A 101 -9.46 -9.25 -0.77
N ALA A 102 -10.18 -8.78 -1.80
CA ALA A 102 -9.54 -8.20 -2.97
C ALA A 102 -8.62 -7.01 -2.61
N GLY A 103 -9.01 -6.20 -1.62
CA GLY A 103 -8.20 -5.10 -1.11
C GLY A 103 -6.92 -5.59 -0.42
N ASP A 104 -6.98 -6.68 0.34
CA ASP A 104 -5.78 -7.27 0.96
C ASP A 104 -4.80 -7.78 -0.09
N ARG A 105 -5.31 -8.46 -1.13
CA ARG A 105 -4.47 -8.97 -2.22
C ARG A 105 -3.82 -7.83 -3.01
N ALA A 106 -4.59 -6.79 -3.33
CA ALA A 106 -4.06 -5.59 -3.96
C ALA A 106 -2.96 -4.92 -3.11
N LEU A 107 -3.18 -4.84 -1.79
CA LEU A 107 -2.19 -4.28 -0.88
C LEU A 107 -0.92 -5.15 -0.80
N VAL A 108 -1.05 -6.48 -0.72
CA VAL A 108 0.08 -7.41 -0.76
C VAL A 108 0.86 -7.26 -2.06
N GLY A 109 0.18 -7.22 -3.21
CA GLY A 109 0.81 -7.02 -4.51
C GLY A 109 1.59 -5.70 -4.59
N LEU A 110 0.96 -4.61 -4.14
CA LEU A 110 1.56 -3.27 -4.17
C LEU A 110 2.75 -3.14 -3.20
N LEU A 111 2.58 -3.55 -1.94
CA LEU A 111 3.62 -3.44 -0.93
C LEU A 111 4.77 -4.45 -1.14
N GLY A 112 4.47 -5.64 -1.63
CA GLY A 112 5.45 -6.67 -1.93
C GLY A 112 6.29 -6.37 -3.16
N SER A 113 5.87 -5.42 -4.01
CA SER A 113 6.55 -5.06 -5.26
C SER A 113 7.21 -3.68 -5.25
N ILE A 114 7.10 -2.94 -4.14
CA ILE A 114 7.67 -1.59 -4.05
C ILE A 114 9.19 -1.59 -3.86
N ALA A 115 9.74 -2.65 -3.25
CA ALA A 115 11.15 -2.74 -2.93
C ALA A 115 11.90 -3.46 -4.09
N PRO A 116 12.99 -2.88 -4.64
CA PRO A 116 13.58 -3.34 -5.90
C PRO A 116 14.04 -4.80 -5.99
N ASN A 117 14.31 -5.48 -4.88
CA ASN A 117 14.86 -6.84 -4.90
C ASN A 117 13.80 -7.95 -5.04
N ALA A 118 12.51 -7.62 -4.98
CA ALA A 118 11.44 -8.60 -5.13
C ALA A 118 10.15 -7.96 -5.69
N TYR A 119 9.35 -8.76 -6.39
CA TYR A 119 8.00 -8.37 -6.79
C TYR A 119 7.03 -9.54 -6.74
N VAL A 120 5.76 -9.24 -6.48
CA VAL A 120 4.69 -10.22 -6.43
C VAL A 120 4.20 -10.47 -7.85
N VAL A 121 4.21 -11.75 -8.25
CA VAL A 121 3.74 -12.21 -9.56
C VAL A 121 2.25 -12.50 -9.51
N ASP A 122 1.82 -13.22 -8.46
CA ASP A 122 0.43 -13.60 -8.28
C ASP A 122 0.11 -13.80 -6.78
N VAL A 123 -1.18 -13.69 -6.44
CA VAL A 123 -1.70 -13.96 -5.10
C VAL A 123 -2.84 -14.96 -5.19
N ASP A 124 -2.55 -16.21 -4.86
CA ASP A 124 -3.50 -17.31 -4.81
C ASP A 124 -4.40 -17.17 -3.57
N ARG A 125 -5.67 -16.87 -3.83
CA ARG A 125 -6.70 -16.72 -2.79
C ARG A 125 -7.10 -18.03 -2.13
N ASP A 126 -7.00 -19.14 -2.85
CA ASP A 126 -7.50 -20.45 -2.42
C ASP A 126 -6.46 -21.12 -1.53
N ARG A 127 -5.17 -20.90 -1.82
CA ARG A 127 -4.04 -21.36 -1.00
C ARG A 127 -3.62 -20.39 0.10
N GLY A 128 -3.99 -19.10 -0.02
CA GLY A 128 -3.54 -18.07 0.91
C GLY A 128 -2.05 -17.78 0.79
N ALA A 129 -1.52 -17.83 -0.43
CA ALA A 129 -0.10 -17.69 -0.73
C ALA A 129 0.13 -16.70 -1.87
N ALA A 130 1.26 -16.02 -1.84
CA ALA A 130 1.74 -15.13 -2.90
C ALA A 130 2.96 -15.76 -3.57
N LEU A 131 2.94 -15.79 -4.90
CA LEU A 131 4.12 -16.12 -5.69
C LEU A 131 4.95 -14.85 -5.87
N VAL A 132 6.18 -14.86 -5.36
CA VAL A 132 7.10 -13.74 -5.40
C VAL A 132 8.31 -14.11 -6.24
N HIS A 133 8.75 -13.20 -7.09
CA HIS A 133 10.04 -13.30 -7.76
C HIS A 133 11.06 -12.44 -7.04
N GLU A 134 12.17 -13.03 -6.64
CA GLU A 134 13.30 -12.38 -5.97
C GLU A 134 14.46 -12.27 -6.96
N LEU A 135 15.06 -11.09 -7.08
CA LEU A 135 16.19 -10.85 -7.98
C LEU A 135 17.50 -11.45 -7.42
N ASP A 136 17.82 -11.14 -6.16
CA ASP A 136 18.90 -11.78 -5.41
C ASP A 136 18.33 -12.50 -4.15
N PRO A 137 18.09 -13.82 -4.24
CA PRO A 137 17.54 -14.62 -3.14
C PRO A 137 18.46 -14.68 -1.90
N LYS A 138 19.78 -14.49 -2.06
CA LYS A 138 20.70 -14.51 -0.91
C LYS A 138 20.53 -13.28 -0.02
N ARG A 139 19.97 -12.21 -0.59
CA ARG A 139 19.71 -10.93 0.09
C ARG A 139 18.23 -10.64 0.24
N SER A 140 17.37 -11.59 -0.13
CA SER A 140 15.93 -11.47 0.00
C SER A 140 15.49 -11.60 1.45
N ARG A 141 14.28 -11.11 1.73
CA ARG A 141 13.66 -11.22 3.04
C ARG A 141 12.67 -12.36 3.02
N SER A 142 12.77 -13.23 4.02
CA SER A 142 11.95 -14.42 4.20
C SER A 142 10.47 -14.17 4.56
N ARG A 143 9.99 -12.91 4.50
CA ARG A 143 8.60 -12.55 4.81
C ARG A 143 8.15 -11.31 4.01
N PRO A 144 7.13 -11.42 3.15
CA PRO A 144 6.38 -10.28 2.65
C PRO A 144 5.53 -9.67 3.77
N LEU A 145 5.26 -8.38 3.64
CA LEU A 145 4.51 -7.56 4.60
C LEU A 145 3.03 -7.95 4.67
#